data_AF-A0A094RIE3-F1
#
_entry.id   AF-A0A094RIE3-F1
#
_cell.length_a   1.000
_cell.length_b   1.000
_cell.length_c   1.000
_cell.angle_alpha   90.00
_cell.angle_beta   90.00
_cell.angle_gamma   90.00
#
_symmetry.space_group_name_H-M   'P 1'
#
loop_
_entity.id
_entity.type
_entity.pdbx_description
1 polymer ?
#
loop_
_entity_poly.entity_id
_entity_poly.type
_entity_poly.pdbx_seq_one_letter_code
_entity_poly.pdbx_strand_id
1 'polypeptide(L)'
;MFDFNINTEQKKGVLILFALTIGLAGFYFLNSRPQPESIAIQEVVPMVAPVAPADLIINVAGKVRNPGVYQLPPGSRVIDAIKAAGDQLKGVDISD
;
A
#
# COMPACT_ATOMS: atom_id res chain seq x y z
N MET A 1 -31.33 6.45 57.63
CA MET A 1 -30.13 6.35 58.49
C MET A 1 -29.91 4.86 58.72
N PHE A 2 -28.88 4.26 58.14
CA PHE A 2 -28.66 2.82 58.26
C PHE A 2 -27.93 2.54 59.58
N ASP A 3 -28.69 2.33 60.66
CA ASP A 3 -28.12 1.95 61.95
C ASP A 3 -27.78 0.46 61.94
N PHE A 4 -26.61 0.15 61.38
CA PHE A 4 -26.08 -1.20 61.36
C PHE A 4 -25.57 -1.56 62.77
N ASN A 5 -26.31 -2.39 63.51
CA ASN A 5 -25.92 -2.93 64.81
C ASN A 5 -24.82 -4.01 64.68
N ILE A 6 -23.63 -3.61 64.21
CA ILE A 6 -22.52 -4.49 63.87
C ILE A 6 -21.62 -4.68 65.09
N ASN A 7 -21.46 -5.94 65.51
CA ASN A 7 -20.52 -6.30 66.59
C ASN A 7 -19.06 -6.16 66.11
N THR A 8 -18.12 -5.95 67.03
CA THR A 8 -16.67 -5.81 66.76
C THR A 8 -16.12 -6.94 65.89
N GLU A 9 -16.59 -8.17 66.08
CA GLU A 9 -16.19 -9.33 65.28
C GLU A 9 -16.69 -9.28 63.83
N GLN A 10 -17.93 -8.79 63.62
CA GLN A 10 -18.46 -8.58 62.26
C GLN A 10 -17.75 -7.41 61.57
N LYS A 11 -17.40 -6.35 62.31
CA LYS A 11 -16.63 -5.22 61.78
C LYS A 11 -15.25 -5.66 61.30
N LYS A 12 -14.55 -6.53 62.05
CA LYS A 12 -13.28 -7.13 61.64
C LYS A 12 -13.45 -7.98 60.37
N GLY A 13 -14.49 -8.81 60.32
CA GLY A 13 -14.80 -9.62 59.14
C GLY A 13 -15.00 -8.78 57.88
N VAL A 14 -15.77 -7.69 57.97
CA VAL A 14 -16.01 -6.76 56.86
C VAL A 14 -14.72 -6.05 56.43
N LEU A 15 -13.88 -5.62 57.40
CA LEU A 15 -12.59 -5.00 57.07
C LEU A 15 -11.65 -5.95 56.34
N ILE A 16 -11.61 -7.23 56.72
CA ILE A 16 -10.80 -8.25 56.03
C ILE A 16 -11.33 -8.46 54.62
N LEU A 17 -12.64 -8.62 54.44
CA LEU A 17 -13.24 -8.84 53.12
C LEU A 17 -13.00 -7.64 52.20
N PHE A 18 -13.17 -6.42 52.73
CA PHE A 18 -12.89 -5.19 51.99
C PHE A 18 -11.41 -5.08 51.59
N ALA A 19 -10.49 -5.31 52.53
CA ALA A 19 -9.06 -5.30 52.24
C ALA A 19 -8.68 -6.37 51.20
N LEU A 20 -9.28 -7.56 51.26
CA LEU A 20 -9.06 -8.64 50.30
C LEU A 20 -9.56 -8.27 48.91
N THR A 21 -10.74 -7.65 48.78
CA THR A 21 -11.25 -7.18 47.49
C THR A 21 -10.37 -6.10 46.86
N ILE A 22 -9.91 -5.13 47.65
CA ILE A 22 -8.99 -4.08 47.17
C ILE A 22 -7.65 -4.68 46.78
N GLY A 23 -7.12 -5.62 47.57
CA GLY A 23 -5.86 -6.30 47.28
C GLY A 23 -5.92 -7.06 45.95
N LEU A 24 -6.98 -7.85 45.72
CA LEU A 24 -7.18 -8.54 44.45
C LEU A 24 -7.33 -7.56 43.28
N ALA A 25 -8.16 -6.52 43.44
CA ALA A 25 -8.37 -5.54 42.39
C ALA A 25 -7.07 -4.80 42.02
N GLY A 26 -6.30 -4.37 43.01
CA GLY A 26 -5.00 -3.74 42.81
C GLY A 26 -3.99 -4.69 42.16
N PHE A 27 -3.95 -5.95 42.57
CA PHE A 27 -3.10 -6.97 41.96
C PHE A 27 -3.43 -7.19 40.49
N TYR A 28 -4.71 -7.37 40.16
CA TYR A 28 -5.14 -7.52 38.77
C TYR A 28 -4.86 -6.26 37.95
N PHE A 29 -5.07 -5.07 38.52
CA PHE A 29 -4.81 -3.81 37.83
C PHE A 29 -3.33 -3.61 37.52
N LEU A 30 -2.44 -3.85 38.49
CA LEU A 30 -0.98 -3.77 38.31
C LEU A 30 -0.45 -4.84 37.34
N ASN A 31 -1.11 -6.00 37.26
CA ASN A 31 -0.70 -7.10 36.38
C ASN A 31 -1.38 -7.06 35.00
N SER A 32 -2.39 -6.21 34.80
CA SER A 32 -3.08 -6.04 33.51
C SER A 32 -2.22 -5.19 32.58
N ARG A 33 -1.20 -5.79 31.98
CA ARG A 33 -0.53 -5.18 30.83
C ARG A 33 -1.46 -5.34 29.63
N PRO A 34 -2.07 -4.27 29.08
CA PRO A 34 -2.82 -4.37 27.84
C PRO A 34 -1.86 -4.84 26.76
N GLN A 35 -2.02 -6.07 26.27
CA GLN A 35 -1.28 -6.49 25.09
C GLN A 35 -1.85 -5.68 23.92
N PRO A 36 -1.05 -4.81 23.28
CA PRO A 36 -1.50 -4.18 22.05
C PRO A 36 -1.73 -5.31 21.05
N GLU A 37 -3.00 -5.51 20.67
CA GLU A 37 -3.35 -6.36 19.55
C GLU A 37 -2.62 -5.81 18.32
N SER A 38 -1.53 -6.48 17.96
CA SER A 38 -0.75 -6.17 16.78
C SER A 38 -1.60 -6.55 15.58
N ILE A 39 -2.36 -5.57 15.07
CA ILE A 39 -2.96 -5.67 13.75
C ILE A 39 -1.79 -5.67 12.78
N ALA A 40 -1.42 -6.87 12.30
CA ALA A 40 -0.43 -7.04 11.26
C ALA A 40 -0.96 -6.39 9.99
N ILE A 41 -0.60 -5.13 9.77
CA ILE A 41 -0.80 -4.47 8.49
C ILE A 41 0.15 -5.18 7.52
N GLN A 42 -0.41 -6.05 6.68
CA GLN A 42 0.33 -6.59 5.55
C GLN A 42 0.60 -5.42 4.60
N GLU A 43 1.83 -4.93 4.62
CA GLU A 43 2.33 -4.00 3.63
C GLU A 43 2.30 -4.72 2.28
N VAL A 44 1.28 -4.42 1.48
CA VAL A 44 1.18 -4.92 0.11
C VAL A 44 2.26 -4.19 -0.67
N VAL A 45 3.46 -4.77 -0.70
CA VAL A 45 4.54 -4.29 -1.57
C VAL A 45 4.06 -4.53 -3.00
N PRO A 46 3.78 -3.48 -3.80
CA PRO A 46 3.38 -3.70 -5.18
C PRO A 46 4.54 -4.39 -5.89
N MET A 47 4.29 -5.60 -6.38
CA MET A 47 5.21 -6.30 -7.28
C MET A 47 5.28 -5.49 -8.57
N VAL A 48 6.27 -4.61 -8.71
CA VAL A 48 6.56 -3.93 -9.96
C VAL A 48 7.17 -4.95 -10.90
N ALA A 49 6.34 -5.63 -11.67
CA ALA A 49 6.80 -6.51 -12.73
C ALA A 49 7.56 -5.65 -13.77
N PRO A 50 8.79 -6.02 -14.17
CA PRO A 50 9.47 -5.31 -15.24
C PRO A 50 8.67 -5.50 -16.53
N VAL A 51 8.16 -4.39 -17.07
CA VAL A 51 7.54 -4.39 -18.40
C VAL A 51 8.67 -4.60 -19.41
N ALA A 52 8.67 -5.75 -20.09
CA ALA A 52 9.60 -5.99 -21.18
C ALA A 52 9.37 -4.92 -22.26
N PRO A 53 10.43 -4.26 -22.74
CA PRO A 53 10.29 -3.25 -23.78
C PRO A 53 9.81 -3.93 -25.07
N ALA A 54 8.60 -3.57 -25.52
CA ALA A 54 7.96 -4.17 -26.69
C ALA A 54 8.34 -3.42 -27.98
N ASP A 55 8.52 -4.17 -29.05
CA ASP A 55 8.76 -3.61 -30.38
C ASP A 55 7.55 -2.79 -30.86
N LEU A 56 7.82 -1.68 -31.56
CA LEU A 56 6.79 -0.83 -32.14
C LEU A 56 6.55 -1.22 -33.60
N ILE A 57 5.29 -1.49 -33.94
CA ILE A 57 4.87 -1.71 -35.33
C ILE A 57 4.19 -0.42 -35.83
N ILE A 58 4.80 0.23 -36.81
CA ILE A 58 4.37 1.52 -37.35
C ILE A 58 4.06 1.38 -38.83
N ASN A 59 2.85 1.77 -39.24
CA ASN A 59 2.48 1.87 -40.65
C ASN A 59 2.82 3.27 -41.18
N VAL A 60 3.71 3.34 -42.17
CA VAL A 60 4.13 4.59 -42.82
C VAL A 60 3.51 4.67 -44.20
N ALA A 61 2.68 5.69 -44.41
CA ALA A 61 1.98 5.93 -45.67
C ALA A 61 2.21 7.38 -46.15
N GLY A 62 1.85 7.66 -47.40
CA GLY A 62 1.94 9.00 -48.00
C GLY A 62 3.20 9.21 -48.85
N LYS A 63 3.69 10.46 -48.89
CA LYS A 63 4.83 10.89 -49.73
C LYS A 63 6.18 10.54 -49.10
N VAL A 64 6.40 9.26 -48.87
CA VAL A 64 7.68 8.66 -48.47
C VAL A 64 8.21 7.79 -49.60
N ARG A 65 9.49 7.45 -49.58
CA ARG A 65 10.07 6.62 -50.66
C ARG A 65 9.49 5.21 -50.71
N ASN A 66 9.38 4.57 -49.55
CA ASN A 66 8.89 3.20 -49.42
C ASN A 66 7.77 3.16 -48.38
N PRO A 67 6.50 3.30 -48.79
CA PRO A 67 5.37 3.09 -47.89
C PRO A 67 5.28 1.63 -47.44
N GLY A 68 4.87 1.40 -46.20
CA GLY A 68 4.74 0.05 -45.65
C GLY A 68 4.71 0.01 -44.12
N VAL A 69 4.66 -1.21 -43.59
CA VAL A 69 4.68 -1.47 -42.14
C VAL A 69 6.10 -1.80 -41.70
N TYR A 70 6.56 -1.11 -40.67
CA TYR A 70 7.91 -1.22 -40.13
C TYR A 70 7.87 -1.62 -38.66
N GLN A 71 8.72 -2.58 -38.29
CA GLN A 71 8.97 -2.95 -36.90
C GLN A 71 10.22 -2.23 -36.42
N LEU A 72 10.09 -1.52 -35.31
CA LEU A 72 11.11 -0.68 -34.73
C LEU A 72 11.41 -1.11 -33.29
N PRO A 73 12.66 -0.96 -32.85
CA PRO A 73 13.04 -1.22 -31.46
C PRO A 73 12.20 -0.42 -30.46
N PRO A 74 12.05 -0.92 -29.23
CA PRO A 74 11.45 -0.16 -28.16
C PRO A 74 12.16 1.17 -27.92
N GLY A 75 11.37 2.24 -27.75
CA GLY A 75 11.88 3.60 -27.58
C GLY A 75 12.17 4.35 -28.89
N SER A 76 12.05 3.71 -30.05
CA SER A 76 12.07 4.39 -31.34
C SER A 76 10.94 5.40 -31.48
N ARG A 77 11.21 6.48 -32.23
CA ARG A 77 10.26 7.56 -32.48
C ARG A 77 9.73 7.53 -33.90
N VAL A 78 8.71 8.34 -34.17
CA VAL A 78 8.11 8.49 -35.51
C VAL A 78 9.15 8.91 -36.56
N ILE A 79 10.13 9.73 -36.19
CA ILE A 79 11.24 10.12 -37.08
C ILE A 79 12.08 8.91 -37.55
N ASP A 80 12.19 7.86 -36.74
CA ASP A 80 12.96 6.66 -37.08
C ASP A 80 12.16 5.79 -38.05
N ALA A 81 10.84 5.78 -37.93
CA ALA A 81 9.94 5.15 -38.91
C ALA A 81 10.03 5.83 -40.28
N ILE A 82 10.04 7.17 -40.30
CA ILE A 82 10.18 7.94 -41.55
C ILE A 82 11.53 7.64 -42.21
N LYS A 83 12.61 7.58 -41.42
CA LYS A 83 13.93 7.17 -41.93
C LYS A 83 13.94 5.74 -42.46
N ALA A 84 13.32 4.79 -41.74
CA ALA A 84 13.19 3.40 -42.19
C ALA A 84 12.39 3.27 -43.50
N ALA A 85 11.41 4.16 -43.71
CA ALA A 85 10.67 4.30 -44.97
C ALA A 85 11.48 4.98 -46.10
N GLY A 86 12.74 5.34 -45.85
CA GLY A 86 13.63 5.98 -46.82
C GLY A 86 13.48 7.50 -46.90
N ASP A 87 13.03 8.14 -45.83
CA ASP A 87 12.72 9.55 -45.73
C ASP A 87 11.57 10.02 -46.63
N GLN A 88 11.17 11.26 -46.43
CA GLN A 88 10.14 11.93 -47.20
C GLN A 88 10.61 12.28 -48.62
N LEU A 89 9.65 12.35 -49.54
CA LEU A 89 9.88 12.86 -50.89
C LEU A 89 10.06 14.39 -50.87
N LYS A 90 10.62 14.93 -51.96
CA LYS A 90 10.84 16.38 -52.09
C LYS A 90 9.54 17.17 -51.92
N GLY A 91 9.61 18.30 -51.22
CA GLY A 91 8.49 19.20 -50.98
C GLY A 91 7.54 18.75 -49.86
N VAL A 92 7.95 17.79 -49.03
CA VAL A 92 7.26 17.43 -47.79
C VAL A 92 8.01 18.07 -46.61
N ASP A 93 7.31 18.88 -45.83
CA ASP A 93 7.84 19.45 -44.60
C ASP A 93 7.59 18.49 -43.43
N ILE A 94 8.63 18.28 -42.62
CA ILE A 94 8.62 17.40 -41.45
C ILE A 94 9.17 18.13 -40.21
N SER A 95 9.33 19.44 -40.30
CA SER A 95 9.78 20.30 -39.21
C SER A 95 8.56 20.60 -38.34
N ASP A 96 8.58 20.15 -37.08
CA ASP A 96 7.62 20.50 -36.03
C ASP A 96 8.31 21.42 -35.01
#